data_AF-A0A2R6DDX6-F1
#
_entry.id   AF-A0A2R6DDX6-F1
#
_cell.length_a   1.000
_cell.length_b   1.000
_cell.length_c   1.000
_cell.angle_alpha   90.00
_cell.angle_beta   90.00
_cell.angle_gamma   90.00
#
_symmetry.space_group_name_H-M   'P 1'
#
loop_
_entity.id
_entity.type
_entity.pdbx_description
1 polymer ?
#
loop_
_entity_poly.entity_id
_entity_poly.type
_entity_poly.pdbx_seq_one_letter_code
_entity_poly.pdbx_strand_id
1 'polypeptide(L)'
;MMLEAARCPNGHYHHPPHPRCPDCGDVPDGRIDLAERTATVVTWTSAFATPPGVREPNSVAIVEFDLDTSDDGTESGSASDGRSNDNSPGANDDGENGAPNEGGTVRAIGGLTTDEVAIGDRVKPVYVEQVRAPGAGIREPESQGWDGYRFEPL
;
A
#
# COMPACT_ATOMS: atom_id res chain seq x y z
N MET A 1 1.79 13.26 9.65
CA MET A 1 2.49 12.37 8.69
C MET A 1 1.57 12.16 7.49
N MET A 2 2.09 12.01 6.27
CA MET A 2 1.28 11.75 5.06
C MET A 2 1.45 10.28 4.63
N LEU A 3 0.35 9.60 4.32
CA LEU A 3 0.38 8.25 3.74
C LEU A 3 0.32 8.37 2.23
N GLU A 4 1.48 8.36 1.58
CA GLU A 4 1.60 8.66 0.16
C GLU A 4 2.45 7.63 -0.58
N ALA A 5 2.19 7.50 -1.89
CA ALA A 5 3.02 6.75 -2.81
C ALA A 5 3.59 7.65 -3.92
N ALA A 6 4.81 7.38 -4.34
CA ALA A 6 5.44 8.04 -5.47
C ALA A 6 5.12 7.31 -6.77
N ARG A 7 4.78 8.04 -7.83
CA ARG A 7 4.60 7.55 -9.19
C ARG A 7 5.79 7.97 -10.05
N CYS A 8 6.31 7.05 -10.87
CA CYS A 8 7.29 7.40 -11.90
C CYS A 8 6.65 7.51 -13.30
N PRO A 9 7.34 8.11 -14.28
CA PRO A 9 6.83 8.26 -15.65
C PRO A 9 6.42 6.96 -16.33
N ASN A 10 7.01 5.82 -15.94
CA ASN A 10 6.67 4.50 -16.48
C ASN A 10 5.46 3.85 -15.77
N GLY A 11 4.82 4.53 -14.82
CA GLY A 11 3.62 4.04 -14.15
C GLY A 11 3.87 3.15 -12.93
N HIS A 12 5.11 3.02 -12.45
CA HIS A 12 5.38 2.30 -11.19
C HIS A 12 5.02 3.15 -9.97
N TYR A 13 4.43 2.51 -8.96
CA TYR A 13 4.05 3.14 -7.70
C TYR A 13 4.80 2.52 -6.53
N HIS A 14 5.39 3.36 -5.67
CA HIS A 14 6.12 2.88 -4.50
C HIS A 14 5.73 3.63 -3.23
N HIS A 15 5.50 2.84 -2.19
CA HIS A 15 5.37 3.29 -0.82
C HIS A 15 6.42 2.58 0.04
N PRO A 16 7.21 3.31 0.85
CA PRO A 16 7.31 4.76 0.91
C PRO A 16 7.87 5.41 -0.38
N PRO A 17 7.69 6.74 -0.57
CA PRO A 17 8.29 7.47 -1.68
C PRO A 17 9.83 7.35 -1.70
N HIS A 18 10.39 6.89 -2.81
CA HIS A 18 11.83 6.81 -3.02
C HIS A 18 12.33 7.93 -3.94
N PRO A 19 13.59 8.43 -3.80
CA PRO A 19 14.14 9.44 -4.72
C PRO A 19 14.29 8.96 -6.18
N ARG A 20 14.35 7.64 -6.37
CA ARG A 20 14.46 6.94 -7.65
C ARG A 20 13.52 5.74 -7.60
N CYS A 21 12.83 5.44 -8.69
CA CYS A 21 11.99 4.26 -8.80
C CYS A 21 12.85 2.99 -8.63
N PRO A 22 12.55 2.11 -7.66
CA PRO A 22 13.22 0.83 -7.50
C PRO A 22 13.20 -0.08 -8.74
N ASP A 23 12.14 -0.03 -9.56
CA ASP A 23 12.00 -0.92 -10.72
C ASP A 23 12.76 -0.42 -11.96
N CYS A 24 12.66 0.88 -12.29
CA CYS A 24 13.22 1.43 -13.54
C CYS A 24 14.33 2.48 -13.36
N GLY A 25 14.55 2.98 -12.13
CA GLY A 25 15.58 3.99 -11.85
C GLY A 25 15.21 5.45 -12.21
N ASP A 26 14.07 5.70 -12.84
CA ASP A 26 13.64 7.06 -13.16
C ASP A 26 13.26 7.86 -11.92
N VAL A 27 13.34 9.18 -12.04
CA VAL A 27 12.89 10.09 -10.96
C VAL A 27 11.36 10.06 -10.93
N PRO A 28 10.73 9.84 -9.76
CA PRO A 28 9.29 9.99 -9.64
C PRO A 28 8.82 11.40 -10.02
N ASP A 29 7.74 11.48 -10.79
CA ASP A 29 7.15 12.71 -11.31
C ASP A 29 5.78 13.02 -10.68
N GLY A 30 5.23 12.08 -9.90
CA GLY A 30 3.95 12.24 -9.22
C GLY A 30 3.95 11.71 -7.79
N ARG A 31 2.97 12.18 -7.01
CA ARG A 31 2.63 11.66 -5.68
C ARG A 31 1.13 11.48 -5.59
N ILE A 32 0.71 10.43 -4.89
CA ILE A 32 -0.69 10.14 -4.64
C ILE A 32 -0.91 9.99 -3.14
N ASP A 33 -1.97 10.64 -2.64
CA ASP A 33 -2.41 10.46 -1.26
C ASP A 33 -3.23 9.16 -1.16
N LEU A 34 -2.84 8.31 -0.22
CA LEU A 34 -3.51 7.06 0.08
C LEU A 34 -4.45 7.18 1.28
N ALA A 35 -4.40 8.29 2.04
CA ALA A 35 -5.15 8.45 3.30
C ALA A 35 -6.67 8.36 3.11
N GLU A 36 -7.18 8.80 1.96
CA GLU A 36 -8.61 8.77 1.63
C GLU A 36 -8.99 7.56 0.76
N ARG A 37 -8.03 6.70 0.43
CA ARG A 37 -8.24 5.51 -0.40
C ARG A 37 -8.53 4.29 0.46
N THR A 38 -9.30 3.38 -0.10
CA THR A 38 -9.53 2.05 0.48
C THR A 38 -8.48 1.06 -0.02
N ALA A 39 -8.05 0.16 0.85
CA ALA A 39 -7.14 -0.93 0.53
C ALA A 39 -7.78 -2.28 0.82
N THR A 40 -7.18 -3.34 0.30
CA THR A 40 -7.56 -4.74 0.56
C THR A 40 -6.48 -5.40 1.40
N VAL A 41 -6.87 -6.17 2.42
CA VAL A 41 -5.93 -6.93 3.26
C VAL A 41 -5.34 -8.08 2.46
N VAL A 42 -4.03 -8.05 2.22
CA VAL A 42 -3.29 -9.12 1.53
C VAL A 42 -2.95 -10.24 2.50
N THR A 43 -2.47 -9.87 3.68
CA THR A 43 -2.14 -10.79 4.77
C THR A 43 -2.06 -10.03 6.08
N TRP A 44 -2.21 -10.74 7.21
CA TRP A 44 -2.16 -10.14 8.53
C TRP A 44 -1.66 -11.14 9.58
N THR A 45 -1.26 -10.60 10.73
CA THR A 45 -0.85 -11.40 11.89
C THR A 45 -1.04 -10.61 13.18
N SER A 46 -1.08 -11.30 14.31
CA SER A 46 -1.10 -10.71 15.65
C SER A 46 0.19 -11.03 16.40
N ALA A 47 0.91 -9.98 16.82
CA ALA A 47 2.04 -10.11 17.71
C ALA A 47 1.58 -10.11 19.17
N PHE A 48 1.86 -11.19 19.90
CA PHE A 48 1.46 -11.38 21.31
C PHE A 48 2.58 -11.11 22.32
N ALA A 49 3.82 -10.89 21.88
CA ALA A 49 4.94 -10.61 22.75
C ALA A 49 5.61 -9.32 22.27
N THR A 50 4.98 -8.19 22.57
CA THR A 50 5.35 -6.92 21.96
C THR A 50 6.38 -6.16 22.79
N PRO A 51 7.29 -5.41 22.16
CA PRO A 51 8.22 -4.56 22.91
C PRO A 51 7.47 -3.52 23.76
N PRO A 52 8.07 -3.03 24.86
CA PRO A 52 7.48 -1.98 25.69
C PRO A 52 7.01 -0.77 24.87
N GLY A 53 5.81 -0.29 25.17
CA GLY A 53 5.19 0.85 24.50
C GLY A 53 4.44 0.51 23.21
N VAL A 54 4.53 -0.73 22.73
CA VAL A 54 3.67 -1.26 21.67
C VAL A 54 2.46 -1.93 22.32
N ARG A 55 1.30 -1.87 21.66
CA ARG A 55 0.06 -2.49 22.15
C ARG A 55 0.23 -4.01 22.18
N GLU A 56 -0.39 -4.70 23.13
CA GLU A 56 -0.41 -6.16 23.18
C GLU A 56 -1.85 -6.67 23.36
N PRO A 57 -2.35 -7.53 22.46
CA PRO A 57 -1.77 -7.93 21.18
C PRO A 57 -1.69 -6.76 20.17
N ASN A 58 -0.74 -6.83 19.23
CA ASN A 58 -0.66 -5.89 18.10
C ASN A 58 -0.97 -6.61 16.79
N SER A 59 -2.17 -6.39 16.26
CA SER A 59 -2.55 -6.88 14.92
C SER A 59 -2.00 -5.95 13.85
N VAL A 60 -1.29 -6.53 12.87
CA VAL A 60 -0.62 -5.82 11.78
C VAL A 60 -1.00 -6.49 10.46
N ALA A 61 -1.27 -5.68 9.44
CA ALA A 61 -1.60 -6.13 8.10
C ALA A 61 -0.67 -5.53 7.06
N ILE A 62 -0.47 -6.29 5.98
CA ILE A 62 -0.06 -5.78 4.68
C ILE A 62 -1.34 -5.57 3.87
N VAL A 63 -1.53 -4.36 3.37
CA VAL A 63 -2.68 -3.97 2.58
C VAL A 63 -2.24 -3.53 1.19
N GLU A 64 -3.10 -3.72 0.20
CA GLU A 64 -2.87 -3.32 -1.18
C GLU A 64 -3.90 -2.28 -1.58
N PHE A 65 -3.41 -1.13 -2.04
CA PHE A 65 -4.23 -0.09 -2.64
C PHE A 65 -4.30 -0.33 -4.14
N ASP A 66 -5.53 -0.29 -4.64
CA ASP A 66 -5.81 -0.22 -6.06
C ASP A 66 -5.72 1.25 -6.50
N LEU A 67 -4.86 1.54 -7.48
CA LEU A 67 -4.67 2.88 -8.03
C LEU A 67 -5.24 3.02 -9.43
N ASP A 68 -6.00 2.02 -9.91
CA ASP A 68 -6.77 2.15 -11.15
C ASP A 68 -7.69 3.37 -11.10
N THR A 69 -7.72 4.06 -12.23
CA THR A 69 -8.23 5.42 -12.43
C THR A 69 -9.60 5.66 -11.80
N SER A 70 -9.60 6.13 -10.57
CA SER A 70 -10.77 6.68 -9.88
C SER A 70 -10.32 7.91 -9.11
N ASP A 71 -9.89 8.96 -9.84
CA ASP A 71 -9.94 10.36 -9.38
C ASP A 71 -9.72 11.36 -10.52
N ASP A 72 -10.34 11.11 -11.68
CA ASP A 72 -10.71 12.19 -12.59
C ASP A 72 -12.04 11.80 -13.26
N GLY A 73 -13.07 12.57 -12.99
CA GLY A 73 -14.45 12.33 -13.43
C GLY A 73 -14.67 12.57 -14.93
N THR A 74 -13.87 11.94 -15.78
CA THR A 74 -14.03 12.01 -17.24
C THR A 74 -14.43 10.64 -17.77
N GLU A 75 -15.74 10.44 -17.93
CA GLU A 75 -16.30 9.34 -18.71
C GLU A 75 -15.71 9.38 -20.12
N SER A 76 -14.87 8.41 -20.45
CA SER A 76 -14.49 8.13 -21.83
C SER A 76 -14.98 6.74 -22.17
N GLY A 77 -16.25 6.67 -22.57
CA GLY A 77 -16.76 5.51 -23.28
C GLY A 77 -16.01 5.34 -24.60
N SER A 78 -15.52 4.14 -24.87
CA SER A 78 -15.28 3.67 -26.23
C SER A 78 -15.26 2.14 -26.28
N ALA A 79 -16.33 1.64 -26.90
CA ALA A 79 -16.53 0.41 -27.64
C ALA A 79 -15.44 -0.68 -27.61
N SER A 80 -15.87 -1.86 -27.17
CA SER A 80 -15.29 -3.15 -27.49
C SER A 80 -15.50 -3.50 -28.96
N ASP A 81 -14.42 -3.83 -29.69
CA ASP A 81 -14.50 -4.65 -30.89
C ASP A 81 -13.21 -5.44 -31.11
N GLY A 82 -13.34 -6.75 -31.40
CA GLY A 82 -12.31 -7.53 -32.08
C GLY A 82 -11.63 -8.65 -31.29
N ARG A 83 -12.20 -9.87 -31.40
CA ARG A 83 -11.53 -11.14 -31.10
C ARG A 83 -10.27 -11.34 -31.96
N SER A 84 -9.22 -11.93 -31.39
CA SER A 84 -8.55 -13.06 -32.04
C SER A 84 -7.87 -13.96 -30.99
N ASN A 85 -7.99 -15.27 -31.20
CA ASN A 85 -7.47 -16.32 -30.36
C ASN A 85 -6.33 -16.97 -31.16
N ASP A 86 -5.10 -16.87 -30.69
CA ASP A 86 -3.97 -17.64 -31.21
C ASP A 86 -3.29 -18.35 -30.04
N ASN A 87 -3.12 -19.65 -30.21
CA ASN A 87 -2.76 -20.59 -29.18
C ASN A 87 -1.46 -21.25 -29.62
N SER A 88 -0.33 -20.92 -28.99
CA SER A 88 0.87 -21.74 -29.04
C SER A 88 1.90 -21.36 -27.96
N PRO A 89 2.79 -22.28 -27.57
CA PRO A 89 2.90 -22.71 -26.18
C PRO A 89 4.19 -22.28 -25.47
N GLY A 90 4.09 -22.16 -24.15
CA GLY A 90 5.11 -22.52 -23.15
C GLY A 90 6.51 -21.95 -23.33
N ALA A 91 6.78 -20.81 -22.70
CA ALA A 91 8.11 -20.44 -22.25
C ALA A 91 8.04 -20.21 -20.73
N ASN A 92 8.98 -20.83 -20.02
CA ASN A 92 9.08 -20.74 -18.56
C ASN A 92 9.42 -19.30 -18.16
N ASP A 93 8.56 -18.70 -17.35
CA ASP A 93 8.75 -17.36 -16.79
C ASP A 93 9.63 -17.44 -15.53
N ASP A 94 10.94 -17.38 -15.76
CA ASP A 94 11.94 -17.14 -14.73
C ASP A 94 12.33 -15.66 -14.77
N GLY A 95 11.57 -14.82 -14.07
CA GLY A 95 11.93 -13.43 -13.79
C GLY A 95 11.15 -12.39 -14.57
N GLU A 96 9.83 -12.31 -14.35
CA GLU A 96 9.04 -11.19 -14.81
C GLU A 96 9.44 -9.90 -14.04
N ASN A 97 10.30 -9.10 -14.66
CA ASN A 97 10.33 -7.67 -14.40
C ASN A 97 8.94 -7.16 -14.76
N GLY A 98 8.11 -6.96 -13.73
CA GLY A 98 6.69 -6.67 -13.87
C GLY A 98 6.45 -5.64 -14.96
N ALA A 99 5.83 -6.08 -16.04
CA ALA A 99 5.29 -5.18 -17.04
C ALA A 99 4.45 -4.10 -16.33
N PRO A 100 4.43 -2.85 -16.82
CA PRO A 100 3.61 -1.82 -16.24
C PRO A 100 2.15 -2.27 -16.37
N ASN A 101 1.57 -2.73 -15.27
CA ASN A 101 0.15 -2.99 -15.22
C ASN A 101 -0.53 -1.65 -15.55
N GLU A 102 -1.36 -1.63 -16.60
CA GLU A 102 -2.34 -0.57 -16.83
C GLU A 102 -3.33 -0.63 -15.65
N GLY A 103 -2.93 -0.02 -14.54
CA GLY A 103 -3.52 -0.23 -13.20
C GLY A 103 -2.45 -0.53 -12.17
N GLY A 104 -1.84 0.53 -11.64
CA GLY A 104 -0.81 0.39 -10.61
C GLY A 104 -1.42 0.00 -9.27
N THR A 105 -0.81 -0.93 -8.56
CA THR A 105 -1.11 -1.17 -7.14
C THR A 105 0.07 -0.78 -6.28
N VAL A 106 -0.18 -0.47 -5.01
CA VAL A 106 0.89 -0.24 -4.04
C VAL A 106 0.55 -0.89 -2.72
N ARG A 107 1.55 -1.49 -2.06
CA ARG A 107 1.38 -2.13 -0.77
C ARG A 107 1.90 -1.27 0.36
N ALA A 108 1.21 -1.31 1.49
CA ALA A 108 1.63 -0.68 2.73
C ALA A 108 1.48 -1.65 3.91
N ILE A 109 2.28 -1.45 4.95
CA ILE A 109 2.19 -2.19 6.21
C ILE A 109 1.72 -1.25 7.32
N GLY A 110 0.82 -1.71 8.17
CA GLY A 110 0.32 -0.91 9.29
C GLY A 110 -0.47 -1.73 10.31
N GLY A 111 -0.66 -1.13 11.49
CA GLY A 111 -1.47 -1.75 12.54
C GLY A 111 -2.96 -1.72 12.17
N LEU A 112 -3.70 -2.76 12.51
CA LEU A 112 -5.16 -2.80 12.39
C LEU A 112 -5.80 -2.19 13.63
N THR A 113 -6.98 -1.57 13.53
CA THR A 113 -7.74 -1.06 14.68
C THR A 113 -8.39 -2.17 15.52
N THR A 114 -8.63 -3.34 14.91
CA THR A 114 -9.21 -4.55 15.49
C THR A 114 -8.39 -5.80 15.11
N ASP A 115 -8.61 -6.92 15.79
CA ASP A 115 -8.13 -8.26 15.44
C ASP A 115 -9.16 -9.09 14.66
N GLU A 116 -10.35 -8.54 14.43
CA GLU A 116 -11.41 -9.14 13.63
C GLU A 116 -11.24 -8.77 12.15
N VAL A 117 -10.32 -9.45 11.46
CA VAL A 117 -10.08 -9.25 10.02
C VAL A 117 -9.74 -10.56 9.30
N ALA A 118 -10.04 -10.62 8.02
CA ALA A 118 -9.68 -11.70 7.11
C ALA A 118 -8.86 -11.19 5.91
N ILE A 119 -8.16 -12.11 5.25
CA ILE A 119 -7.55 -11.83 3.96
C ILE A 119 -8.66 -11.54 2.95
N GLY A 120 -8.51 -10.45 2.18
CA GLY A 120 -9.51 -9.96 1.23
C GLY A 120 -10.44 -8.88 1.80
N ASP A 121 -10.43 -8.62 3.11
CA ASP A 121 -11.25 -7.57 3.70
C ASP A 121 -10.82 -6.18 3.22
N ARG A 122 -11.81 -5.29 3.07
CA ARG A 122 -11.59 -3.89 2.72
C ARG A 122 -11.34 -3.08 3.98
N VAL A 123 -10.32 -2.24 3.94
CA VAL A 123 -9.94 -1.36 5.04
C VAL A 123 -9.73 0.06 4.53
N LYS A 124 -9.88 1.04 5.42
CA LYS A 124 -9.44 2.43 5.20
C LYS A 124 -8.33 2.82 6.17
N PRO A 125 -7.41 3.71 5.76
CA PRO A 125 -6.49 4.34 6.69
C PRO A 125 -7.23 5.21 7.70
N VAL A 126 -6.79 5.18 8.95
CA VAL A 126 -7.23 6.06 10.02
C VAL A 126 -6.00 6.65 10.67
N TYR A 127 -5.91 7.98 10.64
CA TYR A 127 -4.83 8.70 11.30
C TYR A 127 -4.91 8.56 12.82
N VAL A 128 -3.75 8.37 13.46
CA VAL A 128 -3.61 8.35 14.91
C VAL A 128 -2.42 9.21 15.31
N GLU A 129 -2.58 9.98 16.39
CA GLU A 129 -1.52 10.84 16.90
C GLU A 129 -0.35 10.04 17.53
N GLN A 130 -0.62 8.81 17.95
CA GLN A 130 0.35 7.94 18.62
C GLN A 130 0.16 6.47 18.22
N VAL A 131 1.04 5.96 17.35
CA VAL A 131 1.09 4.53 16.97
C VAL A 131 1.66 3.67 18.11
N ARG A 132 2.49 4.25 18.98
CA ARG A 132 3.09 3.62 20.16
C ARG A 132 3.37 4.66 21.25
N ALA A 133 3.55 4.22 22.49
CA ALA A 133 3.76 5.12 23.63
C ALA A 133 5.13 5.83 23.56
N PRO A 134 5.17 7.18 23.68
CA PRO A 134 6.41 7.92 23.75
C PRO A 134 7.20 7.58 25.02
N GLY A 135 8.52 7.41 24.89
CA GLY A 135 9.43 7.17 26.02
C GLY A 135 9.58 5.72 26.51
N ALA A 136 8.79 4.77 25.98
CA ALA A 136 8.95 3.34 26.28
C ALA A 136 10.03 2.63 25.43
N GLY A 137 10.54 3.31 24.39
CA GLY A 137 11.58 2.81 23.51
C GLY A 137 13.00 3.24 23.89
N ILE A 138 14.00 2.59 23.28
CA ILE A 138 15.43 2.86 23.52
C ILE A 138 15.91 4.15 22.80
N ARG A 139 15.13 4.65 21.83
CA ARG A 139 15.48 5.84 21.04
C ARG A 139 15.09 7.14 21.76
N GLU A 140 15.85 8.19 21.49
CA GLU A 140 15.57 9.55 21.96
C GLU A 140 14.17 10.00 21.46
N PRO A 141 13.24 10.45 22.32
CA PRO A 141 11.85 10.65 21.93
C PRO A 141 11.59 11.69 20.85
N GLU A 142 12.37 12.75 20.77
CA GLU A 142 12.23 13.83 19.79
C GLU A 142 12.83 13.46 18.42
N SER A 143 13.64 12.39 18.36
CA SER A 143 14.25 11.90 17.11
C SER A 143 13.29 11.25 16.11
N GLN A 144 12.02 11.07 16.47
CA GLN A 144 11.05 10.37 15.63
C GLN A 144 9.63 10.92 15.78
N GLY A 145 8.84 10.82 14.71
CA GLY A 145 7.39 11.02 14.77
C GLY A 145 6.70 9.88 15.51
N TRP A 146 5.61 10.19 16.19
CA TRP A 146 4.79 9.22 16.93
C TRP A 146 3.43 9.01 16.27
N ASP A 147 3.03 9.93 15.39
CA ASP A 147 1.81 9.85 14.60
C ASP A 147 1.98 8.91 13.40
N GLY A 148 0.87 8.48 12.84
CA GLY A 148 0.85 7.61 11.66
C GLY A 148 -0.56 7.14 11.34
N TYR A 149 -0.64 6.05 10.57
CA TYR A 149 -1.92 5.47 10.16
C TYR A 149 -2.07 4.05 10.68
N ARG A 150 -3.31 3.70 11.03
CA ARG A 150 -3.78 2.33 11.23
C ARG A 150 -4.84 2.01 10.17
N PHE A 151 -5.20 0.75 10.04
CA PHE A 151 -6.23 0.29 9.11
C PHE A 151 -7.47 -0.14 9.87
N GLU A 152 -8.62 0.43 9.51
CA GLU A 152 -9.92 0.09 10.05
C GLU A 152 -10.74 -0.66 8.97
N PRO A 153 -11.29 -1.86 9.28
CA PRO A 153 -12.24 -2.53 8.40
C PRO A 153 -13.44 -1.65 8.05
N LEU A 154 -13.95 -1.76 6.82
CA LEU A 154 -15.12 -1.03 6.34
C LEU A 154 -16.45 -1.66 6.77
#